data_AF-A0A1B7URD8-F1
#
_entry.id   AF-A0A1B7URD8-F1
#
_cell.length_a   1.000
_cell.length_b   1.000
_cell.length_c   1.000
_cell.angle_alpha   90.00
_cell.angle_beta   90.00
_cell.angle_gamma   90.00
#
_symmetry.space_group_name_H-M   'P 1'
#
loop_
_entity.id
_entity.type
_entity.pdbx_description
1 polymer ?
#
loop_
_entity_poly.entity_id
_entity_poly.type
_entity_poly.pdbx_seq_one_letter_code
_entity_poly.pdbx_strand_id
1 'polypeptide(L)'
;MKNNNLESIENFSYLKNCVLNGTVMFHALIQVLKNTYIIFLVLAIPAYFSTSNLGMITKAIVLLIIFSALAVLGLIYCYIKQWFYIKTAQEGNYFFTMSSKEKGVVIGNVLKGSY
;
A
#
# COMPACT_ATOMS: atom_id res chain seq x y z
N MET A 1 -17.68 10.20 27.79
CA MET A 1 -18.21 9.03 27.05
C MET A 1 -18.72 9.38 25.63
N LYS A 2 -18.09 10.33 24.91
CA LYS A 2 -18.55 10.80 23.58
C LYS A 2 -17.55 10.54 22.44
N ASN A 3 -16.41 9.89 22.72
CA ASN A 3 -15.29 9.75 21.78
C ASN A 3 -15.36 8.51 20.87
N ASN A 4 -15.92 7.39 21.35
CA ASN A 4 -15.83 6.12 20.63
C ASN A 4 -16.72 6.07 19.37
N ASN A 5 -17.78 6.87 19.33
CA ASN A 5 -18.72 6.89 18.20
C ASN A 5 -18.25 7.79 17.05
N LEU A 6 -17.46 8.83 17.32
CA LEU A 6 -16.94 9.71 16.27
C LEU A 6 -15.77 9.02 15.55
N GLU A 7 -14.88 8.42 16.34
CA GLU A 7 -13.72 7.67 15.85
C GLU A 7 -14.14 6.45 15.01
N SER A 8 -15.20 5.73 15.41
CA SER A 8 -15.70 4.59 14.63
C SER A 8 -16.31 5.00 13.28
N ILE A 9 -16.97 6.17 13.20
CA ILE A 9 -17.54 6.70 11.96
C ILE A 9 -16.43 7.13 11.00
N GLU A 10 -15.37 7.78 11.49
CA GLU A 10 -14.21 8.16 10.68
C GLU A 10 -13.46 6.93 10.15
N ASN A 11 -13.24 5.92 11.00
CA ASN A 11 -12.66 4.62 10.62
C ASN A 11 -13.46 3.94 9.51
N PHE A 12 -14.78 3.88 9.66
CA PHE A 12 -15.66 3.26 8.67
C PHE A 12 -15.65 4.02 7.33
N SER A 13 -15.66 5.37 7.39
CA SER A 13 -15.59 6.23 6.21
C SER A 13 -14.29 6.02 5.43
N TYR A 14 -13.15 5.91 6.12
CA TYR A 14 -11.88 5.65 5.47
C TYR A 14 -11.77 4.26 4.86
N LEU A 15 -12.23 3.23 5.59
CA LEU A 15 -12.25 1.87 5.07
C LEU A 15 -13.05 1.80 3.77
N LYS A 16 -14.23 2.42 3.74
CA LYS A 16 -15.11 2.43 2.56
C LYS A 16 -14.54 3.27 1.42
N ASN A 17 -14.05 4.47 1.70
CA ASN A 17 -13.65 5.42 0.67
C ASN A 17 -12.23 5.18 0.12
N CYS A 18 -11.37 4.52 0.90
CA CYS A 18 -9.96 4.31 0.57
C CYS A 18 -9.64 2.83 0.37
N VAL A 19 -9.80 2.00 1.40
CA VAL A 19 -9.36 0.59 1.37
C VAL A 19 -10.23 -0.26 0.42
N LEU A 20 -11.55 -0.11 0.49
CA LEU A 20 -12.51 -0.85 -0.33
C LEU A 20 -12.76 -0.22 -1.71
N ASN A 21 -12.14 0.93 -1.99
CA ASN A 21 -12.27 1.61 -3.26
C ASN A 21 -11.22 1.09 -4.25
N GLY A 22 -11.66 0.30 -5.23
CA GLY A 22 -10.76 -0.33 -6.20
C GLY A 22 -9.88 0.66 -6.97
N THR A 23 -10.39 1.86 -7.26
CA THR A 23 -9.60 2.91 -7.96
C THR A 23 -8.48 3.45 -7.08
N VAL A 24 -8.75 3.66 -5.79
CA VAL A 24 -7.75 4.09 -4.80
C VAL A 24 -6.70 3.00 -4.64
N MET A 25 -7.14 1.75 -4.46
CA MET A 25 -6.27 0.59 -4.29
C MET A 25 -5.37 0.37 -5.50
N PHE A 26 -5.89 0.50 -6.71
CA PHE A 26 -5.12 0.33 -7.94
C PHE A 26 -4.00 1.38 -8.07
N HIS A 27 -4.32 2.66 -7.83
CA HIS A 27 -3.32 3.72 -7.92
C HIS A 27 -2.30 3.65 -6.78
N ALA A 28 -2.72 3.27 -5.57
CA ALA A 28 -1.82 3.01 -4.46
C ALA A 28 -0.88 1.85 -4.80
N LEU A 29 -1.38 0.76 -5.38
CA LEU A 29 -0.57 -0.39 -5.77
C LEU A 29 0.47 -0.01 -6.81
N ILE A 30 0.09 0.73 -7.86
CA ILE A 30 1.03 1.22 -8.88
C ILE A 30 2.17 2.00 -8.21
N GLN A 31 1.82 2.89 -7.29
CA GLN A 31 2.81 3.74 -6.66
C GLN A 31 3.71 2.96 -5.68
N VAL A 32 3.14 2.01 -4.93
CA VAL A 32 3.89 1.05 -4.11
C VAL A 32 4.87 0.28 -4.98
N LEU A 33 4.41 -0.31 -6.09
CA LEU A 33 5.25 -1.07 -7.01
C LEU A 33 6.38 -0.21 -7.59
N LYS A 34 6.10 1.02 -8.00
CA LYS A 34 7.15 1.95 -8.46
C LYS A 34 8.21 2.21 -7.38
N ASN A 35 7.80 2.30 -6.12
CA ASN A 35 8.67 2.61 -5.01
C ASN A 35 9.45 1.38 -4.50
N THR A 36 8.87 0.19 -4.59
CA THR A 36 9.47 -1.06 -4.09
C THR A 36 10.15 -1.89 -5.17
N TYR A 37 10.03 -1.51 -6.46
CA TYR A 37 10.62 -2.25 -7.58
C TYR A 37 12.14 -2.46 -7.45
N ILE A 38 12.89 -1.45 -6.98
CA ILE A 38 14.34 -1.57 -6.78
C ILE A 38 14.66 -2.58 -5.69
N ILE A 39 13.94 -2.53 -4.56
CA ILE A 39 14.08 -3.49 -3.46
C ILE A 39 13.76 -4.89 -3.97
N PHE A 40 12.73 -5.02 -4.80
CA PHE A 40 12.39 -6.29 -5.43
C PHE A 40 13.50 -6.83 -6.33
N LEU A 41 14.08 -6.02 -7.21
CA LEU A 41 15.23 -6.47 -8.03
C LEU A 41 16.40 -6.94 -7.17
N VAL A 42 16.72 -6.20 -6.10
CA VAL A 42 17.82 -6.54 -5.19
C VAL A 42 17.57 -7.85 -4.45
N LEU A 43 16.33 -8.21 -4.13
CA LEU A 43 16.00 -9.48 -3.45
C LEU A 43 15.75 -10.63 -4.42
N ALA A 44 15.09 -10.38 -5.55
CA ALA A 44 14.67 -11.39 -6.49
C ALA A 44 15.85 -11.99 -7.27
N ILE A 45 16.83 -11.18 -7.65
CA ILE A 45 18.00 -11.64 -8.41
C ILE A 45 18.81 -12.65 -7.58
N PRO A 46 19.26 -12.35 -6.35
CA PRO A 46 19.97 -13.34 -5.53
C PRO A 46 19.12 -14.58 -5.22
N ALA A 47 17.83 -14.42 -4.92
CA ALA A 47 16.94 -15.54 -4.63
C ALA A 47 16.76 -16.51 -5.81
N TYR A 48 16.75 -15.99 -7.04
CA TYR A 48 16.68 -16.78 -8.27
C TYR A 48 17.93 -17.66 -8.46
N PHE A 49 19.11 -17.11 -8.17
CA PHE A 49 20.39 -17.82 -8.29
C PHE A 49 20.64 -18.79 -7.13
N SER A 50 20.25 -18.46 -5.90
CA SER A 50 20.46 -19.29 -4.71
C SER A 50 19.62 -20.57 -4.68
N THR A 51 18.56 -20.67 -5.47
CA THR A 51 17.67 -21.85 -5.53
C THR A 51 18.18 -22.86 -6.55
N SER A 52 19.39 -23.42 -6.40
CA SER A 52 20.04 -24.25 -7.42
C SER A 52 19.27 -25.51 -7.85
N ASN A 53 18.33 -26.00 -7.03
CA ASN A 53 17.72 -27.34 -7.20
C ASN A 53 16.25 -27.32 -7.67
N LEU A 54 15.69 -26.16 -8.01
CA LEU A 54 14.30 -26.02 -8.48
C LEU A 54 14.23 -25.84 -9.99
N GLY A 55 13.25 -26.47 -10.64
CA GLY A 55 12.95 -26.24 -12.06
C GLY A 55 12.60 -24.77 -12.33
N MET A 56 12.92 -24.29 -13.54
CA MET A 56 12.74 -22.87 -13.92
C MET A 56 11.32 -22.34 -13.64
N ILE A 57 10.30 -23.15 -13.93
CA ILE A 57 8.89 -22.81 -13.68
C ILE A 57 8.63 -22.62 -12.17
N THR A 58 9.12 -23.54 -11.34
CA THR A 58 8.94 -23.48 -9.89
C THR A 58 9.60 -22.24 -9.28
N LYS A 59 10.81 -21.88 -9.75
CA LYS A 59 11.47 -20.64 -9.30
C LYS A 59 10.67 -19.39 -9.64
N ALA A 60 10.14 -19.32 -10.87
CA ALA A 60 9.32 -18.19 -11.30
C ALA A 60 8.04 -18.05 -10.46
N ILE A 61 7.37 -19.17 -10.16
CA ILE A 61 6.19 -19.18 -9.28
C ILE A 61 6.54 -18.70 -7.88
N VAL A 62 7.63 -19.19 -7.29
CA VAL A 62 8.08 -18.76 -5.94
C VAL A 62 8.37 -17.26 -5.92
N LEU A 63 9.06 -16.73 -6.93
CA LEU A 63 9.32 -15.28 -7.03
C LEU A 63 8.03 -14.46 -7.17
N LEU A 64 7.05 -14.93 -7.94
CA LEU A 64 5.74 -14.28 -8.07
C LEU A 64 4.95 -14.26 -6.75
N ILE A 65 5.02 -15.35 -5.97
CA ILE A 65 4.39 -15.42 -4.65
C ILE A 65 5.06 -14.43 -3.69
N ILE A 66 6.39 -14.40 -3.64
CA ILE A 66 7.13 -13.45 -2.80
C ILE A 66 6.82 -12.00 -3.21
N PHE A 67 6.81 -11.71 -4.51
CA PHE A 67 6.48 -10.39 -5.04
C PHE A 67 5.07 -9.95 -4.65
N SER A 68 4.08 -10.82 -4.85
CA SER A 68 2.70 -10.50 -4.51
C SER A 68 2.52 -10.30 -3.00
N ALA A 69 3.16 -11.13 -2.16
CA ALA A 69 3.16 -10.96 -0.71
C ALA A 69 3.77 -9.62 -0.28
N LEU A 70 4.92 -9.24 -0.83
CA LEU A 70 5.57 -7.96 -0.54
C LEU A 70 4.74 -6.75 -1.00
N ALA A 71 4.08 -6.85 -2.16
CA ALA A 71 3.20 -5.80 -2.66
C ALA A 71 1.98 -5.60 -1.75
N VAL A 72 1.37 -6.69 -1.27
CA VAL A 72 0.23 -6.65 -0.33
C VAL A 72 0.68 -6.07 1.01
N LEU A 73 1.81 -6.51 1.57
CA LEU A 73 2.35 -5.97 2.82
C LEU A 73 2.69 -4.48 2.69
N GLY A 74 3.29 -4.07 1.58
CA GLY A 74 3.61 -2.67 1.29
C GLY A 74 2.35 -1.80 1.20
N LEU A 75 1.30 -2.30 0.56
CA LEU A 75 -0.01 -1.64 0.51
C LEU A 75 -0.62 -1.49 1.91
N ILE A 76 -0.68 -2.57 2.69
CA ILE A 76 -1.23 -2.54 4.06
C ILE A 76 -0.48 -1.50 4.90
N TYR A 77 0.86 -1.49 4.83
CA TYR A 77 1.69 -0.51 5.52
C TYR A 77 1.37 0.92 5.07
N CYS A 78 1.19 1.18 3.77
CA CYS A 78 0.82 2.50 3.26
C CYS A 78 -0.53 2.99 3.81
N TYR A 79 -1.54 2.13 3.82
CA TYR A 79 -2.86 2.46 4.37
C TYR A 79 -2.79 2.77 5.87
N ILE A 80 -2.11 1.92 6.65
CA ILE A 80 -1.95 2.13 8.09
C ILE A 80 -1.18 3.42 8.35
N LYS A 81 -0.07 3.66 7.64
CA LYS A 81 0.74 4.86 7.87
C LYS A 81 0.04 6.14 7.42
N GLN A 82 -0.73 6.10 6.32
CA GLN A 82 -1.57 7.23 5.92
C GLN A 82 -2.66 7.51 6.95
N TRP A 83 -3.27 6.46 7.53
CA TRP A 83 -4.25 6.58 8.60
C TRP A 83 -3.66 7.33 9.81
N PHE A 84 -2.45 6.96 10.24
CA PHE A 84 -1.74 7.65 11.33
C PHE A 84 -1.27 9.08 10.97
N TYR A 85 -1.14 9.40 9.68
CA TYR A 85 -0.72 10.72 9.22
C TYR A 85 -1.86 11.75 9.32
N ILE A 86 -3.10 11.30 9.17
CA ILE A 86 -4.29 12.15 9.34
C ILE A 86 -4.50 12.39 10.84
N LYS A 87 -3.80 13.36 11.41
CA LYS A 87 -3.89 13.70 12.84
C LYS A 87 -4.89 14.81 13.13
N THR A 88 -5.20 15.64 12.13
CA THR A 88 -6.11 16.77 12.27
C THR A 88 -7.33 16.64 11.36
N ALA A 89 -8.47 17.18 11.82
CA ALA A 89 -9.71 17.20 11.04
C ALA A 89 -9.57 17.98 9.72
N GLN A 90 -8.66 18.96 9.64
CA GLN A 90 -8.37 19.71 8.40
C GLN A 90 -7.64 18.85 7.37
N GLU A 91 -6.61 18.10 7.76
CA GLU A 91 -5.90 17.16 6.88
C GLU A 91 -6.82 16.04 6.40
N GLY A 92 -7.67 15.54 7.29
CA GLY A 92 -8.70 14.54 6.96
C GLY A 92 -9.68 15.08 5.94
N ASN A 93 -10.25 16.27 6.16
CA ASN A 93 -11.17 16.88 5.21
C ASN A 93 -10.53 17.12 3.84
N TYR A 94 -9.31 17.68 3.81
CA TYR A 94 -8.59 17.87 2.55
C TYR A 94 -8.39 16.54 1.82
N PHE A 95 -7.90 15.51 2.52
CA PHE A 95 -7.70 14.18 1.95
C PHE A 95 -9.01 13.54 1.45
N PHE A 96 -10.11 13.67 2.20
CA PHE A 96 -11.39 13.10 1.80
C PHE A 96 -12.07 13.85 0.65
N THR A 97 -11.73 15.12 0.42
CA THR A 97 -12.20 15.90 -0.76
C THR A 97 -11.47 15.56 -2.06
N MET A 98 -10.29 14.93 -1.99
CA MET A 98 -9.54 14.52 -3.19
C MET A 98 -10.27 13.45 -4.01
N SER A 99 -9.93 13.39 -5.30
CA SER A 99 -10.40 12.33 -6.19
C SER A 99 -9.85 10.96 -5.76
N SER A 100 -10.55 9.88 -6.11
CA SER A 100 -10.10 8.50 -5.82
C SER A 100 -8.70 8.19 -6.36
N LYS A 101 -8.33 8.81 -7.49
CA LYS A 101 -6.99 8.67 -8.07
C LYS A 101 -5.93 9.33 -7.20
N GLU A 102 -6.14 10.58 -6.81
CA GLU A 102 -5.20 11.35 -5.99
C GLU A 102 -5.01 10.69 -4.62
N LYS A 103 -6.11 10.24 -3.99
CA LYS A 103 -6.04 9.46 -2.74
C LYS A 103 -5.10 8.26 -2.87
N GLY A 104 -5.24 7.48 -3.94
CA GLY A 104 -4.39 6.32 -4.18
C GLY A 104 -2.91 6.70 -4.36
N VAL A 105 -2.64 7.76 -5.12
CA VAL A 105 -1.27 8.28 -5.31
C VAL A 105 -0.66 8.75 -3.98
N VAL A 106 -1.41 9.50 -3.18
CA VAL A 106 -0.99 10.00 -1.86
C VAL A 106 -0.67 8.82 -0.94
N ILE A 107 -1.58 7.85 -0.81
CA ILE A 107 -1.37 6.64 0.00
C ILE A 107 -0.10 5.90 -0.44
N GLY A 108 0.06 5.62 -1.73
CA GLY A 108 1.22 4.85 -2.20
C GLY A 108 2.55 5.62 -2.20
N ASN A 109 2.52 6.96 -2.11
CA ASN A 109 3.70 7.81 -1.95
C ASN A 109 4.24 7.88 -0.52
N VAL A 110 3.48 7.39 0.46
CA VAL A 110 3.91 7.32 1.88
C VAL A 110 5.24 6.57 2.07
N LEU A 111 5.61 5.70 1.13
CA LEU A 111 6.88 4.98 1.09
C LEU A 111 8.08 5.84 0.65
N LYS A 112 7.87 6.90 -0.14
CA LYS A 112 8.95 7.81 -0.57
C LYS A 112 9.43 8.73 0.55
N GLY A 113 8.64 8.89 1.61
CA GLY A 113 9.00 9.74 2.75
C GLY A 113 9.06 11.24 2.45
N SER A 114 8.58 11.69 1.29
CA SER A 114 8.55 13.12 0.92
C SER A 114 7.13 13.65 1.00
N TYR A 115 6.88 14.47 2.02
CA TYR A 115 5.97 15.60 1.98
C TYR A 115 6.82 16.85 2.14
#